data_AF-A0A958UNL5-F1
#
_entry.id   AF-A0A958UNL5-F1
#
_cell.length_a   1.000
_cell.length_b   1.000
_cell.length_c   1.000
_cell.angle_alpha   90.00
_cell.angle_beta   90.00
_cell.angle_gamma   90.00
#
_symmetry.space_group_name_H-M   'P 1'
#
loop_
_entity.id
_entity.type
_entity.pdbx_description
1 polymer ?
#
loop_
_entity_poly.entity_id
_entity_poly.type
_entity_poly.pdbx_seq_one_letter_code
_entity_poly.pdbx_strand_id
1 'polypeptide(L)'
;MKIVVSPAKTLDFESKLPTTRATQPKFLEEAELINSKLERKSKKTIGKLMDISDKLAELNYQRYKEFNTPFTKENARPAVYAFAGDVYTGLDAYTIPSDKLDLLQDSLRILSGMYGLLRPLDLIQPYR
;
A
#
# COMPACT_ATOMS: atom_id res chain seq x y z
N MET A 1 19.28 9.80 9.20
CA MET A 1 19.36 9.42 7.76
C MET A 1 17.98 8.96 7.31
N LYS A 2 17.55 9.28 6.08
CA LYS A 2 16.31 8.74 5.50
C LYS A 2 16.64 7.90 4.29
N ILE A 3 16.02 6.73 4.19
CA ILE A 3 16.12 5.80 3.06
C ILE A 3 14.80 5.88 2.30
N VAL A 4 14.87 6.01 0.97
CA VAL A 4 13.69 6.07 0.11
C VAL A 4 13.69 4.89 -0.83
N VAL A 5 12.58 4.16 -0.88
CA VAL A 5 12.39 3.02 -1.78
C VAL A 5 11.11 3.17 -2.61
N SER A 6 11.06 2.46 -3.72
CA SER A 6 9.87 2.34 -4.56
C SER A 6 8.80 1.43 -3.91
N PRO A 7 7.51 1.60 -4.28
CA PRO A 7 6.49 0.64 -3.88
C PRO A 7 6.62 -0.64 -4.71
N ALA A 8 5.91 -1.70 -4.32
CA ALA A 8 5.78 -2.90 -5.13
C ALA A 8 4.39 -3.00 -5.78
N LYS A 9 4.32 -3.67 -6.94
CA LYS A 9 3.06 -3.94 -7.64
C LYS A 9 2.28 -5.11 -7.03
N THR A 10 2.99 -6.04 -6.39
CA THR A 10 2.40 -7.19 -5.70
C THR A 10 2.14 -6.82 -4.25
N LEU A 11 1.00 -7.25 -3.74
CA LEU A 11 0.56 -6.95 -2.38
C LEU A 11 0.19 -8.25 -1.65
N ASP A 12 0.57 -8.35 -0.39
CA ASP A 12 0.21 -9.43 0.53
C ASP A 12 -0.65 -8.86 1.66
N PHE A 13 -1.93 -9.25 1.67
CA PHE A 13 -2.88 -8.88 2.71
C PHE A 13 -3.27 -10.06 3.61
N GLU A 14 -2.70 -11.24 3.40
CA GLU A 14 -3.09 -12.50 4.04
C GLU A 14 -2.12 -12.91 5.16
N SER A 15 -0.81 -12.70 4.97
CA SER A 15 0.20 -13.22 5.91
C SER A 15 0.05 -12.66 7.33
N LYS A 16 0.11 -13.51 8.35
CA LYS A 16 -0.03 -13.07 9.76
C LYS A 16 1.00 -11.99 10.11
N LEU A 17 0.54 -10.85 10.63
CA LEU A 17 1.43 -9.75 11.01
C LEU A 17 2.18 -10.05 12.32
N PRO A 18 3.47 -9.67 12.43
CA PRO A 18 4.26 -9.83 13.66
C PRO A 18 3.95 -8.74 14.71
N THR A 19 3.14 -7.75 14.36
CA THR A 19 2.78 -6.62 15.23
C THR A 19 1.36 -6.16 14.93
N THR A 20 0.72 -5.54 15.92
CA THR A 20 -0.56 -4.84 15.77
C THR A 20 -0.38 -3.34 15.62
N ARG A 21 0.86 -2.83 15.62
CA ARG A 21 1.15 -1.40 15.50
C ARG A 21 0.88 -0.91 14.08
N ALA A 22 0.24 0.24 13.98
CA ALA A 22 -0.10 0.87 12.71
C ALA A 22 -0.21 2.39 12.88
N THR A 23 -0.02 3.12 11.79
CA THR A 23 -0.20 4.57 11.69
C THR A 23 -1.04 4.90 10.46
N GLN A 24 -1.46 6.17 10.33
CA GLN A 24 -2.21 6.62 9.16
C GLN A 24 -1.29 7.29 8.14
N PRO A 25 -1.57 7.13 6.83
CA PRO A 25 -0.88 7.89 5.78
C PRO A 25 -1.01 9.39 6.00
N LYS A 26 0.04 10.14 5.67
CA LYS A 26 0.03 11.60 5.79
C LYS A 26 -0.91 12.27 4.78
N PHE A 27 -1.03 11.70 3.58
CA PHE A 27 -1.77 12.26 2.44
C PHE A 27 -3.03 11.44 2.15
N LEU A 28 -3.81 11.11 3.19
CA LEU A 28 -4.99 10.26 3.04
C LEU A 28 -6.11 10.97 2.26
N GLU A 29 -6.27 12.28 2.45
CA GLU A 29 -7.24 13.10 1.71
C GLU A 29 -6.96 13.10 0.20
N GLU A 30 -5.67 13.22 -0.19
CA GLU A 30 -5.27 13.15 -1.59
C GLU A 30 -5.46 11.74 -2.17
N ALA A 31 -5.20 10.70 -1.38
CA ALA A 31 -5.44 9.32 -1.78
C ALA A 31 -6.95 9.06 -2.04
N GLU A 32 -7.83 9.56 -1.18
CA GLU A 32 -9.29 9.52 -1.40
C GLU A 32 -9.69 10.25 -2.69
N LEU A 33 -9.11 11.42 -2.95
CA LEU A 33 -9.36 12.17 -4.19
C LEU A 33 -8.91 11.39 -5.43
N ILE A 34 -7.73 10.76 -5.40
CA ILE A 34 -7.23 9.92 -6.48
C ILE A 34 -8.14 8.72 -6.68
N ASN A 35 -8.49 8.00 -5.61
CA ASN A 35 -9.35 6.83 -5.69
C ASN A 35 -10.73 7.18 -6.24
N SER A 36 -11.35 8.28 -5.80
CA SER A 36 -12.66 8.72 -6.29
C SER A 36 -12.71 8.94 -7.81
N LYS A 37 -11.57 9.33 -8.42
CA LYS A 37 -11.44 9.47 -9.87
C LYS A 37 -11.26 8.13 -10.57
N LEU A 38 -10.54 7.19 -9.95
CA LEU A 38 -10.32 5.84 -10.48
C LEU A 38 -11.58 4.97 -10.39
N GLU A 39 -12.31 5.06 -9.28
CA GLU A 39 -13.54 4.33 -8.99
C GLU A 39 -14.66 4.61 -10.01
N ARG A 40 -14.66 5.80 -10.63
CA ARG A 40 -15.63 6.20 -11.67
C ARG A 40 -15.25 5.71 -13.07
N LYS A 41 -14.04 5.17 -13.26
CA LYS A 41 -13.60 4.67 -14.56
C LYS A 41 -14.14 3.26 -14.79
N SER A 42 -14.49 2.97 -16.04
CA SER A 42 -14.81 1.60 -16.43
C SER A 42 -13.57 0.71 -16.36
N LYS A 43 -13.77 -0.59 -16.09
CA LYS A 43 -12.72 -1.61 -16.15
C LYS A 43 -11.85 -1.50 -17.41
N LYS A 44 -12.47 -1.34 -18.59
CA LYS A 44 -11.77 -1.18 -19.87
C LYS A 44 -10.85 0.04 -19.88
N THR A 45 -11.29 1.14 -19.28
CA THR A 45 -10.48 2.36 -19.17
C THR A 45 -9.31 2.15 -18.22
N ILE A 46 -9.52 1.48 -17.08
CA ILE A 46 -8.45 1.13 -16.14
C ILE A 46 -7.40 0.23 -16.80
N GLY A 47 -7.84 -0.82 -17.50
CA GLY A 47 -6.94 -1.74 -18.22
C GLY A 47 -6.07 -1.02 -19.24
N LYS A 48 -6.67 -0.13 -20.04
CA LYS A 48 -5.94 0.67 -21.04
C LYS A 48 -5.01 1.72 -20.40
N LEU A 49 -5.44 2.37 -19.31
CA LEU A 49 -4.67 3.40 -18.63
C LEU A 49 -3.39 2.84 -17.98
N MET A 50 -3.49 1.64 -17.40
CA MET A 50 -2.39 1.01 -16.65
C MET A 50 -1.58 0.02 -17.48
N ASP A 51 -1.97 -0.21 -18.74
CA ASP A 51 -1.41 -1.20 -19.65
C ASP A 51 -1.32 -2.60 -18.99
N ILE A 52 -2.48 -3.12 -18.58
CA ILE A 52 -2.61 -4.40 -17.86
C ILE A 52 -3.63 -5.34 -18.49
N SER A 53 -3.47 -6.64 -18.18
CA SER A 53 -4.41 -7.68 -18.61
C SER A 53 -5.82 -7.46 -18.07
N ASP A 54 -6.83 -8.05 -18.74
CA ASP A 54 -8.23 -7.93 -18.33
C ASP A 54 -8.47 -8.43 -16.90
N LYS A 55 -7.79 -9.51 -16.49
CA LYS A 55 -7.84 -10.04 -15.12
C LYS A 55 -7.32 -9.04 -14.09
N LEU A 56 -6.21 -8.36 -14.37
CA LEU A 56 -5.66 -7.34 -13.49
C LEU A 56 -6.51 -6.06 -13.51
N ALA A 57 -7.11 -5.73 -14.65
CA ALA A 57 -8.03 -4.60 -14.76
C ALA A 57 -9.29 -4.82 -13.92
N GLU A 58 -9.88 -6.03 -13.95
CA GLU A 58 -11.00 -6.42 -13.08
C GLU A 58 -10.61 -6.29 -11.60
N LEU A 59 -9.49 -6.89 -11.20
CA LEU A 59 -9.01 -6.82 -9.82
C LEU A 59 -8.87 -5.39 -9.32
N ASN A 60 -8.23 -4.50 -10.09
CA ASN A 60 -8.03 -3.12 -9.66
C ASN A 60 -9.30 -2.28 -9.75
N TYR A 61 -10.19 -2.57 -10.70
CA TYR A 61 -11.53 -1.97 -10.73
C TYR A 61 -12.30 -2.25 -9.43
N GLN A 62 -12.29 -3.50 -8.95
CA GLN A 62 -12.92 -3.86 -7.67
C GLN A 62 -12.22 -3.19 -6.49
N ARG A 63 -10.89 -3.20 -6.45
CA ARG A 63 -10.13 -2.52 -5.38
C ARG A 63 -10.49 -1.04 -5.25
N TYR A 64 -10.63 -0.33 -6.36
CA TYR A 64 -11.02 1.09 -6.31
C TYR A 64 -12.45 1.28 -5.80
N LYS A 65 -13.35 0.35 -6.11
CA LYS A 65 -14.74 0.31 -5.61
C LYS A 65 -14.84 -0.02 -4.13
N GLU A 66 -13.99 -0.91 -3.65
CA GLU A 66 -13.94 -1.36 -2.26
C GLU A 66 -13.15 -0.43 -1.35
N PHE A 67 -12.36 0.48 -1.92
CA PHE A 67 -11.57 1.44 -1.17
C PHE A 67 -12.48 2.26 -0.26
N ASN A 68 -12.20 2.21 1.05
CA ASN A 68 -13.00 2.91 2.03
C ASN A 68 -12.17 3.47 3.18
N THR A 69 -12.60 4.60 3.70
CA THR A 69 -12.07 5.20 4.93
C THR A 69 -13.17 5.24 5.99
N PRO A 70 -12.82 5.22 7.30
CA PRO A 70 -11.46 5.26 7.86
C PRO A 70 -10.67 3.95 7.68
N PHE A 71 -9.34 4.05 7.60
CA PHE A 71 -8.47 2.88 7.59
C PHE A 71 -8.33 2.30 8.99
N THR A 72 -8.57 1.00 9.09
CA THR A 72 -8.49 0.20 10.30
C THR A 72 -7.63 -1.05 10.03
N LYS A 73 -7.39 -1.87 11.05
CA LYS A 73 -6.58 -3.08 10.89
C LYS A 73 -7.32 -4.20 10.17
N GLU A 74 -8.63 -4.04 10.02
CA GLU A 74 -9.54 -4.98 9.36
C GLU A 74 -9.61 -4.74 7.85
N ASN A 75 -9.50 -3.48 7.40
CA ASN A 75 -9.59 -3.13 5.98
C ASN A 75 -8.25 -2.71 5.34
N ALA A 76 -7.21 -2.45 6.14
CA ALA A 76 -5.94 -1.95 5.66
C ALA A 76 -4.76 -2.63 6.38
N ARG A 77 -3.58 -2.54 5.76
CA ARG A 77 -2.36 -3.18 6.25
C ARG A 77 -1.18 -2.22 6.24
N PRO A 78 -0.26 -2.26 7.24
CA PRO A 78 0.97 -1.49 7.20
C PRO A 78 1.77 -1.69 5.90
N ALA A 79 2.18 -0.60 5.27
CA ALA A 79 2.83 -0.60 3.96
C ALA A 79 4.01 -1.59 3.84
N VAL A 80 4.87 -1.66 4.86
CA VAL A 80 6.06 -2.54 4.84
C VAL A 80 5.72 -4.03 4.86
N TYR A 81 4.55 -4.40 5.38
CA TYR A 81 4.05 -5.78 5.42
C TYR A 81 3.04 -6.07 4.29
N ALA A 82 2.61 -5.02 3.57
CA ALA A 82 1.68 -5.13 2.46
C ALA A 82 2.41 -5.26 1.13
N PHE A 83 3.49 -4.52 0.89
CA PHE A 83 4.24 -4.62 -0.36
C PHE A 83 5.08 -5.90 -0.42
N ALA A 84 4.97 -6.61 -1.54
CA ALA A 84 5.72 -7.82 -1.82
C ALA A 84 6.47 -7.69 -3.15
N GLY A 85 7.76 -8.03 -3.16
CA GLY A 85 8.65 -7.94 -4.34
C GLY A 85 10.11 -7.82 -3.91
N ASP A 86 11.05 -7.84 -4.85
CA ASP A 86 12.48 -8.03 -4.57
C ASP A 86 13.05 -7.08 -3.51
N VAL A 87 12.68 -5.79 -3.54
CA VAL A 87 13.11 -4.81 -2.52
C VAL A 87 12.59 -5.17 -1.12
N TYR A 88 11.36 -5.67 -1.03
CA TYR A 88 10.71 -6.03 0.24
C TYR A 88 11.15 -7.42 0.73
N THR A 89 11.48 -8.33 -0.20
CA THR A 89 12.17 -9.58 0.13
C THR A 89 13.58 -9.31 0.66
N GLY A 90 14.32 -8.34 0.08
CA GLY A 90 15.63 -7.94 0.59
C GLY A 90 15.58 -7.17 1.91
N LEU A 91 14.53 -6.37 2.14
CA LEU A 91 14.29 -5.71 3.43
C LEU A 91 13.88 -6.70 4.52
N ASP A 92 13.13 -7.72 4.14
CA ASP A 92 12.60 -8.79 5.00
C ASP A 92 12.06 -8.29 6.34
N ALA A 93 11.01 -7.46 6.29
CA ALA A 93 10.48 -6.79 7.47
C ALA A 93 9.96 -7.75 8.57
N TYR A 94 9.74 -9.02 8.24
CA TYR A 94 9.30 -10.05 9.18
C TYR A 94 10.43 -10.53 10.09
N THR A 95 11.69 -10.37 9.68
CA THR A 95 12.86 -10.71 10.51
C THR A 95 13.33 -9.56 11.40
N ILE A 96 12.79 -8.36 11.19
CA ILE A 96 13.11 -7.18 11.99
C ILE A 96 12.47 -7.31 13.39
N PRO A 97 13.26 -7.23 14.47
CA PRO A 97 12.74 -7.26 15.84
C PRO A 97 11.75 -6.12 16.12
N SER A 98 10.74 -6.39 16.95
CA SER A 98 9.65 -5.45 17.24
C SER A 98 10.09 -4.15 17.91
N ASP A 99 11.19 -4.18 18.67
CA ASP A 99 11.83 -3.02 19.30
C ASP A 99 12.56 -2.11 18.29
N LYS A 100 12.86 -2.60 17.08
CA LYS A 100 13.47 -1.82 16.00
C LYS A 100 12.46 -1.20 15.05
N LEU A 101 11.16 -1.46 15.24
CA LEU A 101 10.12 -0.90 14.38
C LEU A 101 10.06 0.64 14.44
N ASP A 102 10.44 1.25 15.56
CA ASP A 102 10.50 2.72 15.66
C ASP A 102 11.61 3.30 14.80
N LEU A 103 12.78 2.65 14.78
CA LEU A 103 13.89 3.04 13.93
C LEU A 103 13.54 2.86 12.45
N LEU A 104 12.89 1.75 12.10
CA LEU A 104 12.40 1.50 10.75
C LEU A 104 11.39 2.58 10.34
N GLN A 105 10.40 2.83 11.20
CA GLN A 105 9.34 3.82 11.00
C GLN A 105 9.90 5.24 10.81
N ASP A 106 10.95 5.59 11.54
CA ASP A 106 11.62 6.88 11.35
C ASP A 106 12.45 6.88 10.06
N SER A 107 13.23 5.83 9.79
CA SER A 107 14.30 5.88 8.78
C SER A 107 13.83 5.60 7.35
N LEU A 108 12.82 4.75 7.14
CA LEU A 108 12.39 4.31 5.81
C LEU A 108 11.20 5.13 5.30
N ARG A 109 11.21 5.49 4.01
CA ARG A 109 10.08 6.08 3.30
C ARG A 109 9.83 5.31 2.00
N ILE A 110 8.57 5.06 1.72
CA ILE A 110 8.13 4.38 0.51
C ILE A 110 7.37 5.40 -0.35
N LEU A 111 7.84 5.66 -1.56
CA LEU A 111 7.09 6.49 -2.51
C LEU A 111 5.85 5.73 -2.99
N SER A 112 4.75 6.44 -3.21
CA SER A 112 3.49 5.84 -3.69
C SER A 112 2.77 6.80 -4.62
N GLY A 113 2.30 6.28 -5.76
CA GLY A 113 1.45 7.05 -6.67
C GLY A 113 0.08 7.37 -6.08
N MET A 114 -0.45 6.52 -5.20
CA MET A 114 -1.73 6.71 -4.53
C MET A 114 -1.59 7.54 -3.24
N TYR A 115 -0.61 7.20 -2.40
CA TYR A 115 -0.48 7.75 -1.05
C TYR A 115 0.63 8.82 -0.91
N GLY A 116 1.31 9.16 -2.02
CA GLY A 116 2.44 10.10 -2.04
C GLY A 116 3.67 9.52 -1.35
N LEU A 117 3.71 9.60 -0.03
CA LEU A 117 4.80 9.14 0.82
C LEU A 117 4.26 8.34 2.00
N LEU A 118 4.72 7.10 2.13
CA LEU A 118 4.34 6.20 3.21
C LEU A 118 5.52 5.97 4.15
N ARG A 119 5.21 5.86 5.44
CA ARG A 119 6.07 5.24 6.45
C ARG A 119 5.77 3.73 6.51
N PRO A 120 6.71 2.92 7.00
CA PRO A 120 6.55 1.47 7.13
C PRO A 120 5.23 0.99 7.75
N LEU A 121 4.79 1.66 8.81
CA LEU A 121 3.61 1.31 9.57
C LEU A 121 2.33 2.02 9.10
N ASP A 122 2.41 2.87 8.07
CA ASP A 122 1.21 3.54 7.54
C ASP A 122 0.30 2.51 6.87
N LEU A 123 -0.98 2.51 7.24
CA LEU A 123 -2.00 1.63 6.70
C LEU A 123 -2.27 1.96 5.23
N ILE A 124 -2.31 0.93 4.38
CA ILE A 124 -2.73 1.02 2.99
C ILE A 124 -3.81 -0.01 2.69
N GLN A 125 -4.68 0.32 1.76
CA GLN A 125 -5.59 -0.62 1.12
C GLN A 125 -5.02 -1.06 -0.23
N PRO A 126 -5.50 -2.17 -0.81
CA PRO A 126 -4.97 -2.66 -2.07
C PRO A 126 -5.19 -1.67 -3.21
N TYR A 127 -4.15 -1.39 -3.99
CA TYR A 127 -4.22 -0.53 -5.19
C TYR A 127 -3.17 -0.98 -6.22
N ARG A 128 -3.09 -0.29 -7.36
CA ARG A 128 -2.01 -0.44 -8.33
C ARG A 128 -1.58 0.88 -8.94
#